data_AF-A0A2V9JI54-F1
#
_entry.id   AF-A0A2V9JI54-F1
#
_cell.length_a   1.000
_cell.length_b   1.000
_cell.length_c   1.000
_cell.angle_alpha   90.00
_cell.angle_beta   90.00
_cell.angle_gamma   90.00
#
_symmetry.space_group_name_H-M   'P 1'
#
loop_
_entity.id
_entity.type
_entity.pdbx_description
1 polymer ?
#
loop_
_entity_poly.entity_id
_entity_poly.type
_entity_poly.pdbx_seq_one_letter_code
_entity_poly.pdbx_strand_id
1 'polypeptide(L)'
;MTTITTATTICTSPATAVTRSTTRFCFYRGLPVYCGPRGLPGERDILYRNNGDGTFTDVTARAGIDPQAYYGLGVLWTDYDSDGKLDLYVANDSTPSMLYHNNGDGTFTDVGLAAGVAVSEEGREQAGMGVDAADYDNDGRMDLVKTNFSDDANNLYRNNGDGTFTDVAFPSGFGEVSWPYLGFGVKFLDFDNDGWKDIFVANGHVNPEVDSTSTGITYAERNFLFRNLRQLEILVTNLDSTPDLLRNARSGANHSILVKTIGRESNRNGYGARLEVRAGDLVQWDEVRSCGSYLSASDARCHFGLGASTSIDEMLVRWPSGRADTLKNLPADHILVIEEGKGLLDSIPFRHR
;
A
#
# COMPACT_ATOMS: atom_id res chain seq x y z
N MET A 1 -12.76 15.48 -15.10
CA MET A 1 -11.50 15.43 -14.33
C MET A 1 -11.85 15.19 -12.87
N THR A 2 -11.39 14.05 -12.36
CA THR A 2 -11.86 13.46 -11.10
C THR A 2 -10.79 13.67 -10.06
N THR A 3 -11.01 14.66 -9.19
CA THR A 3 -10.16 14.88 -8.03
C THR A 3 -10.51 13.81 -7.00
N ILE A 4 -9.69 12.77 -6.96
CA ILE A 4 -9.77 11.69 -5.96
C ILE A 4 -9.31 12.27 -4.63
N THR A 5 -10.13 12.14 -3.59
CA THR A 5 -9.71 12.50 -2.23
C THR A 5 -10.45 11.63 -1.24
N THR A 6 -9.69 10.77 -0.55
CA THR A 6 -10.03 10.02 0.67
C THR A 6 -11.31 9.18 0.61
N ALA A 7 -11.15 7.85 0.57
CA ALA A 7 -12.14 7.00 1.23
C ALA A 7 -11.79 7.02 2.72
N THR A 8 -12.72 7.48 3.55
CA THR A 8 -12.57 7.37 5.00
C THR A 8 -13.27 6.10 5.40
N THR A 9 -12.51 5.10 5.81
CA THR A 9 -13.03 4.03 6.65
C THR A 9 -13.40 4.63 8.00
N ILE A 10 -14.69 4.69 8.31
CA ILE A 10 -15.15 5.04 9.65
C ILE A 10 -15.35 3.72 10.40
N CYS A 11 -14.41 3.36 11.28
CA CYS A 11 -14.68 2.35 12.29
C CYS A 11 -15.73 2.92 13.27
N THR A 12 -16.97 2.43 13.13
CA THR A 12 -18.06 2.48 14.11
C THR A 12 -18.48 3.85 14.64
N SER A 13 -19.74 4.23 14.41
CA SER A 13 -20.38 5.30 15.18
C SER A 13 -20.53 4.89 16.66
N PRO A 14 -20.18 5.74 17.65
CA PRO A 14 -20.33 5.40 19.08
C PRO A 14 -21.80 5.31 19.55
N ALA A 15 -22.77 5.45 18.66
CA ALA A 15 -24.14 5.78 19.01
C ALA A 15 -25.11 4.60 18.88
N THR A 16 -24.75 3.43 19.41
CA THR A 16 -25.73 2.49 19.98
C THR A 16 -25.03 1.65 21.04
N ALA A 17 -25.16 2.06 22.30
CA ALA A 17 -24.80 1.23 23.43
C ALA A 17 -25.65 -0.05 23.38
N VAL A 18 -25.05 -1.14 22.90
CA VAL A 18 -25.60 -2.48 23.03
C VAL A 18 -25.75 -2.76 24.53
N THR A 19 -26.99 -2.97 24.95
CA THR A 19 -27.34 -3.41 26.30
C THR A 19 -26.51 -4.63 26.67
N ARG A 20 -25.96 -4.67 27.90
CA ARG A 20 -25.09 -5.73 28.44
C ARG A 20 -25.54 -7.13 28.01
N SER A 21 -24.96 -7.61 26.92
CA SER A 21 -24.96 -9.03 26.55
C SER A 21 -23.89 -9.69 27.41
N THR A 22 -24.21 -10.83 28.01
CA THR A 22 -23.25 -11.72 28.68
C THR A 22 -22.05 -11.91 27.75
N THR A 23 -20.88 -11.36 28.10
CA THR A 23 -19.68 -11.36 27.25
C THR A 23 -19.33 -12.79 26.84
N ARG A 24 -19.70 -13.18 25.62
CA ARG A 24 -19.20 -14.41 25.00
C ARG A 24 -17.79 -14.08 24.51
N PHE A 25 -16.79 -14.55 25.26
CA PHE A 25 -15.43 -14.60 24.75
C PHE A 25 -15.38 -15.54 23.55
N CYS A 26 -14.56 -15.19 22.57
CA CYS A 26 -14.10 -16.13 21.56
C CYS A 26 -12.78 -16.73 22.01
N PHE A 27 -12.32 -17.76 21.30
CA PHE A 27 -11.09 -18.45 21.66
C PHE A 27 -10.07 -18.34 20.54
N TYR A 28 -8.95 -17.69 20.82
CA TYR A 28 -7.76 -17.69 19.96
C TYR A 28 -6.71 -18.58 20.60
N ARG A 29 -6.34 -19.68 19.96
CA ARG A 29 -5.41 -20.69 20.50
C ARG A 29 -5.75 -21.15 21.94
N GLY A 30 -7.05 -21.24 22.24
CA GLY A 30 -7.55 -21.63 23.56
C GLY A 30 -7.57 -20.51 24.62
N LEU A 31 -7.13 -19.30 24.28
CA LEU A 31 -7.23 -18.12 25.14
C LEU A 31 -8.58 -17.42 24.95
N PRO A 32 -9.28 -17.04 26.02
CA PRO A 32 -10.47 -16.21 25.92
C PRO A 32 -10.06 -14.80 25.46
N VAL A 33 -10.55 -14.39 24.29
CA VAL A 33 -10.27 -13.09 23.66
C VAL A 33 -11.58 -12.42 23.21
N TYR A 34 -11.49 -11.15 22.82
CA TYR A 34 -12.59 -10.48 22.14
C TYR A 34 -12.89 -11.16 20.79
N CYS A 35 -14.16 -11.21 20.39
CA CYS A 35 -14.61 -11.95 19.21
C CYS A 35 -14.23 -11.36 17.85
N GLY A 36 -13.51 -10.24 17.83
CA GLY A 36 -13.21 -9.50 16.61
C GLY A 36 -14.48 -8.89 15.98
N PRO A 37 -14.38 -8.36 14.75
CA PRO A 37 -15.50 -7.70 14.09
C PRO A 37 -16.55 -8.68 13.58
N ARG A 38 -16.20 -9.95 13.38
CA ARG A 38 -17.10 -10.96 12.79
C ARG A 38 -18.42 -11.06 13.59
N GLY A 39 -19.52 -10.71 12.92
CA GLY A 39 -20.87 -10.72 13.51
C GLY A 39 -21.32 -9.40 14.12
N LEU A 40 -20.47 -8.37 14.13
CA LEU A 40 -20.88 -6.98 14.37
C LEU A 40 -21.54 -6.40 13.10
N PRO A 41 -22.40 -5.39 13.19
CA PRO A 41 -22.79 -4.62 12.01
C PRO A 41 -21.54 -3.97 11.40
N GLY A 42 -21.28 -4.22 10.12
CA GLY A 42 -20.25 -3.47 9.38
C GLY A 42 -20.73 -2.05 9.06
N GLU A 43 -19.83 -1.26 8.49
CA GLU A 43 -20.14 0.09 8.01
C GLU A 43 -19.85 0.16 6.50
N ARG A 44 -20.59 1.01 5.80
CA ARG A 44 -20.33 1.21 4.37
C ARG A 44 -19.10 2.09 4.17
N ASP A 45 -18.37 1.84 3.09
CA ASP A 45 -17.37 2.77 2.60
C ASP A 45 -18.05 4.07 2.13
N ILE A 46 -17.34 5.19 2.27
CA ILE A 46 -17.83 6.49 1.80
C ILE A 46 -16.78 7.10 0.87
N LEU A 47 -17.21 7.43 -0.36
CA LEU A 47 -16.37 8.11 -1.33
C LEU A 47 -16.82 9.58 -1.46
N TYR A 48 -15.87 10.48 -1.26
CA TYR A 48 -16.04 11.91 -1.52
C TYR A 48 -15.33 12.35 -2.80
N ARG A 49 -16.04 13.11 -3.63
CA ARG A 49 -15.44 13.84 -4.76
C ARG A 49 -15.07 15.24 -4.29
N ASN A 50 -13.83 15.63 -4.52
CA ASN A 50 -13.39 17.01 -4.30
C ASN A 50 -13.84 17.91 -5.45
N ASN A 51 -14.53 19.01 -5.12
CA ASN A 51 -15.13 19.94 -6.08
C ASN A 51 -14.14 21.01 -6.59
N GLY A 52 -12.93 21.08 -6.03
CA GLY A 52 -11.88 22.03 -6.41
C GLY A 52 -11.99 23.40 -5.72
N ASP A 53 -13.03 23.63 -4.94
CA ASP A 53 -13.32 24.88 -4.22
C ASP A 53 -13.22 24.75 -2.69
N GLY A 54 -12.61 23.65 -2.22
CA GLY A 54 -12.51 23.31 -0.80
C GLY A 54 -13.73 22.57 -0.24
N THR A 55 -14.74 22.28 -1.08
CA THR A 55 -15.89 21.44 -0.71
C THR A 55 -15.79 20.03 -1.29
N PHE A 56 -16.59 19.13 -0.71
CA PHE A 56 -16.67 17.73 -1.10
C PHE A 56 -18.13 17.32 -1.31
N THR A 57 -18.35 16.43 -2.26
CA THR A 57 -19.66 15.82 -2.52
C THR A 57 -19.57 14.33 -2.26
N ASP A 58 -20.45 13.79 -1.43
CA ASP A 58 -20.62 12.34 -1.29
C ASP A 58 -21.08 11.77 -2.63
N VAL A 59 -20.31 10.82 -3.17
CA VAL A 59 -20.59 10.16 -4.44
C VAL A 59 -20.81 8.66 -4.29
N THR A 60 -20.81 8.15 -3.07
CA THR A 60 -20.78 6.72 -2.73
C THR A 60 -21.77 5.91 -3.57
N ALA A 61 -23.06 6.23 -3.47
CA ALA A 61 -24.12 5.52 -4.18
C ALA A 61 -24.04 5.67 -5.71
N ARG A 62 -23.72 6.87 -6.21
CA ARG A 62 -23.64 7.10 -7.66
C ARG A 62 -22.40 6.48 -8.30
N ALA A 63 -21.34 6.31 -7.51
CA ALA A 63 -20.08 5.73 -7.95
C ALA A 63 -20.12 4.19 -7.92
N GLY A 64 -21.17 3.57 -7.36
CA GLY A 64 -21.24 2.12 -7.25
C GLY A 64 -20.32 1.52 -6.18
N ILE A 65 -19.75 2.36 -5.30
CA ILE A 65 -18.99 1.93 -4.13
C ILE A 65 -20.02 1.82 -2.99
N ASP A 66 -20.86 0.79 -3.07
CA ASP A 66 -21.88 0.50 -2.07
C ASP A 66 -21.79 -0.97 -1.67
N PRO A 67 -20.68 -1.37 -1.03
CA PRO A 67 -20.58 -2.72 -0.52
C PRO A 67 -21.63 -2.93 0.57
N GLN A 68 -22.11 -4.17 0.67
CA GLN A 68 -22.74 -4.64 1.90
C GLN A 68 -21.85 -4.22 3.06
N ALA A 69 -22.40 -3.50 4.04
CA ALA A 69 -21.63 -2.86 5.09
C ALA A 69 -20.61 -3.85 5.71
N TYR A 70 -19.33 -3.66 5.38
CA TYR A 70 -18.22 -4.54 5.73
C TYR A 70 -17.27 -3.84 6.70
N TYR A 71 -16.12 -4.44 6.94
CA TYR A 71 -15.13 -3.95 7.89
C TYR A 71 -13.88 -3.47 7.13
N GLY A 72 -14.04 -2.48 6.24
CA GLY A 72 -12.89 -1.83 5.61
C GLY A 72 -11.95 -1.30 6.69
N LEU A 73 -10.63 -1.37 6.45
CA LEU A 73 -9.59 -0.86 7.36
C LEU A 73 -8.48 -0.15 6.57
N GLY A 74 -8.04 -0.72 5.46
CA GLY A 74 -7.03 -0.14 4.58
C GLY A 74 -7.61 0.29 3.25
N VAL A 75 -7.16 1.44 2.74
CA VAL A 75 -7.60 1.97 1.45
C VAL A 75 -6.38 2.37 0.63
N LEU A 76 -6.34 1.93 -0.62
CA LEU A 76 -5.29 2.25 -1.58
C LEU A 76 -5.89 2.68 -2.91
N TRP A 77 -5.45 3.83 -3.41
CA TRP A 77 -5.64 4.21 -4.80
C TRP A 77 -4.44 3.77 -5.62
N THR A 78 -4.67 3.01 -6.68
CA THR A 78 -3.62 2.65 -7.63
C THR A 78 -4.21 2.28 -8.98
N ASP A 79 -3.54 2.65 -10.05
CA ASP A 79 -3.84 2.16 -11.39
C ASP A 79 -3.26 0.72 -11.48
N TYR A 80 -4.10 -0.30 -11.33
CA TYR A 80 -3.60 -1.69 -11.28
C TYR A 80 -3.52 -2.35 -12.65
N ASP A 81 -4.32 -1.91 -13.62
CA ASP A 81 -4.42 -2.49 -14.96
C ASP A 81 -3.71 -1.68 -16.05
N SER A 82 -3.06 -0.57 -15.67
CA SER A 82 -2.31 0.32 -16.55
C SER A 82 -3.16 1.02 -17.61
N ASP A 83 -4.45 1.22 -17.33
CA ASP A 83 -5.36 1.95 -18.22
C ASP A 83 -5.30 3.49 -18.05
N GLY A 84 -4.49 3.97 -17.11
CA GLY A 84 -4.30 5.39 -16.81
C GLY A 84 -5.38 5.98 -15.89
N LYS A 85 -6.27 5.16 -15.34
CA LYS A 85 -7.26 5.53 -14.35
C LYS A 85 -6.89 4.90 -13.01
N LEU A 86 -7.11 5.66 -11.94
CA LEU A 86 -6.90 5.14 -10.60
C LEU A 86 -8.10 4.28 -10.18
N ASP A 87 -7.81 3.05 -9.77
CA ASP A 87 -8.72 2.11 -9.14
C ASP A 87 -8.58 2.17 -7.62
N LEU A 88 -9.47 1.47 -6.91
CA LEU A 88 -9.52 1.49 -5.46
C LEU A 88 -9.48 0.08 -4.88
N TYR A 89 -8.48 -0.20 -4.05
CA TYR A 89 -8.42 -1.42 -3.24
C TYR A 89 -8.82 -1.11 -1.80
N VAL A 90 -9.68 -1.94 -1.22
CA VAL A 90 -10.09 -1.87 0.18
C VAL A 90 -9.75 -3.18 0.88
N ALA A 91 -8.82 -3.11 1.84
CA ALA A 91 -8.51 -4.21 2.73
C ALA A 91 -9.61 -4.29 3.80
N ASN A 92 -10.36 -5.39 3.77
CA ASN A 92 -11.44 -5.65 4.70
C ASN A 92 -11.00 -6.66 5.77
N ASP A 93 -11.39 -6.40 7.02
CA ASP A 93 -11.20 -7.31 8.14
C ASP A 93 -12.30 -8.38 8.14
N SER A 94 -11.96 -9.66 8.18
CA SER A 94 -12.87 -10.78 8.42
C SER A 94 -14.01 -10.92 7.39
N THR A 95 -13.88 -10.24 6.25
CA THR A 95 -14.78 -10.23 5.09
C THR A 95 -13.94 -10.10 3.82
N PRO A 96 -14.44 -10.46 2.62
CA PRO A 96 -13.64 -10.38 1.40
C PRO A 96 -13.14 -8.96 1.14
N SER A 97 -11.86 -8.80 0.84
CA SER A 97 -11.30 -7.52 0.38
C SER A 97 -11.86 -7.16 -1.00
N MET A 98 -11.82 -5.87 -1.35
CA MET A 98 -12.45 -5.35 -2.57
C MET A 98 -11.42 -4.71 -3.48
N LEU A 99 -11.61 -4.90 -4.79
CA LEU A 99 -10.87 -4.18 -5.82
C LEU A 99 -11.90 -3.56 -6.77
N TYR A 100 -12.07 -2.26 -6.66
CA TYR A 100 -12.99 -1.47 -7.46
C TYR A 100 -12.29 -0.96 -8.71
N HIS A 101 -12.59 -1.58 -9.86
CA HIS A 101 -12.12 -1.12 -11.15
C HIS A 101 -12.87 0.15 -11.58
N ASN A 102 -12.14 1.15 -12.08
CA ASN A 102 -12.67 2.43 -12.53
C ASN A 102 -13.17 2.37 -13.97
N ASN A 103 -14.49 2.37 -14.13
CA ASN A 103 -15.13 2.27 -15.45
C ASN A 103 -14.88 3.50 -16.35
N GLY A 104 -14.33 4.59 -15.82
CA GLY A 104 -13.99 5.82 -16.54
C GLY A 104 -15.15 6.80 -16.74
N ASP A 105 -16.36 6.45 -16.29
CA ASP A 105 -17.55 7.30 -16.31
C ASP A 105 -17.92 7.86 -14.92
N GLY A 106 -17.04 7.66 -13.94
CA GLY A 106 -17.25 8.03 -12.55
C GLY A 106 -17.93 6.96 -11.70
N THR A 107 -18.15 5.77 -12.26
CA THR A 107 -18.57 4.56 -11.55
C THR A 107 -17.44 3.56 -11.40
N PHE A 108 -17.61 2.62 -10.47
CA PHE A 108 -16.68 1.55 -10.17
C PHE A 108 -17.40 0.20 -10.17
N THR A 109 -16.63 -0.85 -10.47
CA THR A 109 -17.09 -2.25 -10.45
C THR A 109 -16.19 -3.05 -9.51
N ASP A 110 -16.75 -3.72 -8.50
CA ASP A 110 -15.96 -4.64 -7.68
C ASP A 110 -15.60 -5.90 -8.48
N VAL A 111 -14.30 -6.09 -8.67
CA VAL A 111 -13.68 -7.22 -9.37
C VAL A 111 -12.79 -8.06 -8.44
N GLY A 112 -12.76 -7.79 -7.12
CA GLY A 112 -11.78 -8.37 -6.20
C GLY A 112 -11.71 -9.90 -6.21
N LEU A 113 -12.85 -10.58 -6.30
CA LEU A 113 -12.88 -12.05 -6.38
C LEU A 113 -12.36 -12.56 -7.72
N ALA A 114 -12.75 -11.91 -8.84
CA ALA A 114 -12.30 -12.29 -10.18
C ALA A 114 -10.81 -11.98 -10.40
N ALA A 115 -10.30 -10.92 -9.77
CA ALA A 115 -8.90 -10.52 -9.81
C ALA A 115 -8.00 -11.36 -8.87
N GLY A 116 -8.58 -12.17 -7.97
CA GLY A 116 -7.82 -13.06 -7.09
C GLY A 116 -7.26 -12.40 -5.83
N VAL A 117 -7.84 -11.28 -5.38
CA VAL A 117 -7.31 -10.49 -4.24
C VAL A 117 -8.28 -10.37 -3.06
N ALA A 118 -9.50 -10.91 -3.19
CA ALA A 118 -10.55 -10.78 -2.19
C ALA A 118 -10.42 -11.74 -0.99
N VAL A 119 -9.94 -12.96 -1.22
CA VAL A 119 -9.89 -14.08 -0.25
C VAL A 119 -8.57 -14.84 -0.40
N SER A 120 -8.23 -15.71 0.56
CA SER A 120 -7.06 -16.59 0.45
C SER A 120 -7.19 -17.58 -0.72
N GLU A 121 -6.09 -18.26 -1.07
CA GLU A 121 -6.10 -19.33 -2.10
C GLU A 121 -7.11 -20.45 -1.79
N GLU A 122 -7.42 -20.71 -0.51
CA GLU A 122 -8.47 -21.67 -0.11
C GLU A 122 -9.88 -21.08 -0.09
N GLY A 123 -10.06 -19.84 -0.53
CA GLY A 123 -11.34 -19.14 -0.54
C GLY A 123 -11.77 -18.62 0.83
N ARG A 124 -10.84 -18.46 1.78
CA ARG A 124 -11.16 -17.95 3.13
C ARG A 124 -11.09 -16.43 3.18
N GLU A 125 -12.09 -15.83 3.82
CA GLU A 125 -12.02 -14.43 4.25
C GLU A 125 -10.85 -14.26 5.20
N GLN A 126 -10.07 -13.20 5.00
CA GLN A 126 -8.92 -12.86 5.83
C GLN A 126 -9.20 -11.56 6.58
N ALA A 127 -8.45 -11.33 7.65
CA ALA A 127 -8.53 -10.10 8.42
C ALA A 127 -7.57 -9.03 7.92
N GLY A 128 -7.89 -8.38 6.80
CA GLY A 128 -7.02 -7.40 6.14
C GLY A 128 -6.96 -6.02 6.81
N MET A 129 -5.77 -5.45 6.99
CA MET A 129 -5.58 -4.10 7.55
C MET A 129 -4.74 -3.18 6.66
N GLY A 130 -3.41 -3.38 6.61
CA GLY A 130 -2.49 -2.54 5.86
C GLY A 130 -2.44 -2.96 4.40
N VAL A 131 -2.32 -1.99 3.49
CA VAL A 131 -2.13 -2.24 2.06
C VAL A 131 -1.19 -1.22 1.43
N ASP A 132 -0.34 -1.64 0.50
CA ASP A 132 0.48 -0.76 -0.36
C ASP A 132 0.65 -1.37 -1.76
N ALA A 133 1.11 -0.56 -2.72
CA ALA A 133 1.41 -1.01 -4.08
C ALA A 133 2.75 -0.49 -4.58
N ALA A 134 3.46 -1.32 -5.34
CA ALA A 134 4.67 -0.96 -6.06
C ALA A 134 4.97 -2.02 -7.15
N ASP A 135 5.79 -1.64 -8.13
CA ASP A 135 6.43 -2.58 -9.04
C ASP A 135 7.64 -3.21 -8.32
N TYR A 136 7.41 -4.30 -7.58
CA TYR A 136 8.48 -4.86 -6.72
C TYR A 136 9.45 -5.74 -7.51
N ASP A 137 9.02 -6.27 -8.65
CA ASP A 137 9.83 -7.13 -9.51
C ASP A 137 10.34 -6.43 -10.78
N ASN A 138 10.11 -5.11 -10.90
CA ASN A 138 10.54 -4.24 -12.00
C ASN A 138 10.01 -4.68 -13.38
N ASP A 139 8.80 -5.23 -13.43
CA ASP A 139 8.12 -5.67 -14.64
C ASP A 139 7.22 -4.58 -15.27
N GLY A 140 7.09 -3.44 -14.59
CA GLY A 140 6.29 -2.29 -14.99
C GLY A 140 4.82 -2.33 -14.58
N ARG A 141 4.40 -3.33 -13.82
CA ARG A 141 3.04 -3.46 -13.28
C ARG A 141 3.04 -3.17 -11.78
N MET A 142 1.91 -2.69 -11.29
CA MET A 142 1.76 -2.45 -9.85
C MET A 142 1.29 -3.73 -9.19
N ASP A 143 2.12 -4.27 -8.31
CA ASP A 143 1.80 -5.36 -7.39
C ASP A 143 1.18 -4.81 -6.11
N LEU A 144 0.54 -5.67 -5.33
CA LEU A 144 -0.06 -5.31 -4.05
C LEU A 144 0.54 -6.12 -2.91
N VAL A 145 0.64 -5.50 -1.74
CA VAL A 145 0.92 -6.21 -0.48
C VAL A 145 -0.17 -5.87 0.51
N LYS A 146 -0.67 -6.88 1.25
CA LYS A 146 -1.71 -6.71 2.27
C LYS A 146 -1.31 -7.43 3.56
N THR A 147 -1.46 -6.76 4.70
CA THR A 147 -1.29 -7.41 6.01
C THR A 147 -2.58 -7.99 6.53
N ASN A 148 -2.49 -9.08 7.29
CA ASN A 148 -3.62 -9.74 7.91
C ASN A 148 -3.40 -9.98 9.41
N PHE A 149 -4.41 -10.58 10.05
CA PHE A 149 -4.35 -11.04 11.45
C PHE A 149 -3.49 -12.29 11.61
N SER A 150 -3.02 -12.56 12.84
CA SER A 150 -2.27 -13.79 13.16
C SER A 150 -3.02 -15.06 12.72
N ASP A 151 -2.26 -16.02 12.20
CA ASP A 151 -2.72 -17.25 11.56
C ASP A 151 -3.37 -17.08 10.17
N ASP A 152 -3.45 -15.84 9.65
CA ASP A 152 -3.61 -15.51 8.23
C ASP A 152 -2.28 -14.94 7.71
N ALA A 153 -1.66 -15.59 6.72
CA ALA A 153 -0.44 -15.05 6.11
C ALA A 153 -0.70 -13.68 5.47
N ASN A 154 0.24 -12.75 5.59
CA ASN A 154 0.20 -11.52 4.79
C ASN A 154 0.29 -11.91 3.30
N ASN A 155 -0.45 -11.20 2.44
CA ASN A 155 -0.47 -11.49 1.01
C ASN A 155 0.56 -10.65 0.28
N LEU A 156 1.20 -11.24 -0.74
CA LEU A 156 2.03 -10.54 -1.72
C LEU A 156 1.47 -10.90 -3.11
N TYR A 157 0.68 -10.01 -3.67
CA TYR A 157 -0.02 -10.22 -4.92
C TYR A 157 0.79 -9.69 -6.08
N ARG A 158 1.37 -10.61 -6.88
CA ARG A 158 2.05 -10.27 -8.12
C ARG A 158 1.03 -10.08 -9.24
N ASN A 159 1.14 -8.97 -9.98
CA ASN A 159 0.24 -8.61 -11.06
C ASN A 159 0.57 -9.38 -12.34
N ASN A 160 -0.40 -10.13 -12.87
CA ASN A 160 -0.22 -10.96 -14.07
C ASN A 160 -0.30 -10.18 -15.38
N GLY A 161 -0.73 -8.91 -15.34
CA GLY A 161 -0.87 -8.05 -16.52
C GLY A 161 -2.14 -8.28 -17.35
N ASP A 162 -3.07 -9.11 -16.86
CA ASP A 162 -4.36 -9.39 -17.47
C ASP A 162 -5.56 -8.99 -16.58
N GLY A 163 -5.29 -8.15 -15.57
CA GLY A 163 -6.26 -7.74 -14.55
C GLY A 163 -6.40 -8.72 -13.38
N THR A 164 -5.61 -9.79 -13.34
CA THR A 164 -5.56 -10.74 -12.23
C THR A 164 -4.24 -10.70 -11.48
N PHE A 165 -4.24 -11.27 -10.28
CA PHE A 165 -3.07 -11.39 -9.42
C PHE A 165 -2.82 -12.85 -9.02
N THR A 166 -1.56 -13.16 -8.74
CA THR A 166 -1.15 -14.40 -8.07
C THR A 166 -0.61 -14.06 -6.69
N ASP A 167 -1.14 -14.69 -5.64
CA ASP A 167 -0.54 -14.59 -4.32
C ASP A 167 0.76 -15.41 -4.28
N VAL A 168 1.88 -14.71 -4.19
CA VAL A 168 3.22 -15.29 -4.11
C VAL A 168 3.80 -15.21 -2.70
N ALA A 169 2.97 -14.96 -1.67
CA ALA A 169 3.42 -14.86 -0.30
C ALA A 169 4.22 -16.09 0.16
N PHE A 170 3.68 -17.31 0.00
CA PHE A 170 4.40 -18.52 0.42
C PHE A 170 5.61 -18.83 -0.46
N PRO A 171 5.52 -18.85 -1.80
CA PRO A 171 6.68 -19.08 -2.66
C PRO A 171 7.84 -18.12 -2.39
N SER A 172 7.56 -16.87 -1.98
CA SER A 172 8.58 -15.85 -1.69
C SER A 172 9.18 -15.91 -0.27
N GLY A 173 8.64 -16.78 0.60
CA GLY A 173 8.98 -16.83 2.03
C GLY A 173 8.32 -15.73 2.88
N PHE A 174 7.67 -14.74 2.26
CA PHE A 174 6.93 -13.68 2.96
C PHE A 174 5.80 -14.25 3.84
N GLY A 175 5.06 -15.22 3.30
CA GLY A 175 3.92 -15.86 3.95
C GLY A 175 4.33 -16.70 5.14
N GLU A 176 5.41 -17.49 5.03
CA GLU A 176 5.89 -18.36 6.12
C GLU A 176 6.30 -17.54 7.36
N VAL A 177 6.96 -16.40 7.15
CA VAL A 177 7.40 -15.55 8.26
C VAL A 177 6.26 -14.71 8.84
N SER A 178 5.37 -14.19 7.98
CA SER A 178 4.27 -13.33 8.44
C SER A 178 3.14 -14.09 9.11
N TRP A 179 2.91 -15.36 8.74
CA TRP A 179 1.76 -16.16 9.17
C TRP A 179 1.41 -16.10 10.67
N PRO A 180 2.35 -16.21 11.63
CA PRO A 180 1.97 -16.17 13.04
C PRO A 180 1.75 -14.76 13.61
N TYR A 181 2.06 -13.70 12.86
CA TYR A 181 2.08 -12.31 13.36
C TYR A 181 0.89 -11.51 12.86
N LEU A 182 0.48 -10.50 13.63
CA LEU A 182 -0.60 -9.57 13.29
C LEU A 182 0.02 -8.31 12.69
N GLY A 183 -0.19 -8.10 11.39
CA GLY A 183 0.29 -6.92 10.69
C GLY A 183 -0.76 -5.82 10.60
N PHE A 184 -0.43 -4.62 11.06
CA PHE A 184 -1.29 -3.43 10.92
C PHE A 184 -0.95 -2.59 9.71
N GLY A 185 0.34 -2.32 9.50
CA GLY A 185 0.79 -1.43 8.45
C GLY A 185 1.82 -2.09 7.55
N VAL A 186 1.88 -1.64 6.30
CA VAL A 186 2.83 -2.17 5.31
C VAL A 186 3.27 -1.08 4.34
N LYS A 187 4.52 -1.19 3.88
CA LYS A 187 5.10 -0.26 2.93
C LYS A 187 6.07 -0.98 2.00
N PHE A 188 5.90 -0.79 0.70
CA PHE A 188 6.97 -1.03 -0.27
C PHE A 188 7.97 0.14 -0.23
N LEU A 189 9.25 -0.18 -0.11
CA LEU A 189 10.33 0.80 -0.09
C LEU A 189 11.62 0.17 -0.58
N ASP A 190 12.49 0.95 -1.21
CA ASP A 190 13.86 0.51 -1.53
C ASP A 190 14.78 1.02 -0.42
N PHE A 191 15.07 0.20 0.60
CA PHE A 191 15.75 0.69 1.80
C PHE A 191 17.27 0.75 1.62
N ASP A 192 17.83 -0.12 0.79
CA ASP A 192 19.27 -0.21 0.51
C ASP A 192 19.69 0.48 -0.80
N ASN A 193 18.72 1.11 -1.48
CA ASN A 193 18.86 1.85 -2.72
C ASN A 193 19.38 0.99 -3.89
N ASP A 194 19.10 -0.31 -3.92
CA ASP A 194 19.60 -1.23 -4.93
C ASP A 194 18.72 -1.33 -6.19
N GLY A 195 17.59 -0.63 -6.21
CA GLY A 195 16.62 -0.56 -7.30
C GLY A 195 15.44 -1.52 -7.15
N TRP A 196 15.40 -2.37 -6.11
CA TRP A 196 14.33 -3.33 -5.87
C TRP A 196 13.51 -2.93 -4.66
N LYS A 197 12.19 -3.12 -4.72
CA LYS A 197 11.31 -2.74 -3.61
C LYS A 197 11.31 -3.86 -2.58
N ASP A 198 11.70 -3.50 -1.37
CA ASP A 198 11.61 -4.26 -0.13
C ASP A 198 10.24 -4.01 0.53
N ILE A 199 9.92 -4.79 1.57
CA ILE A 199 8.66 -4.65 2.32
C ILE A 199 8.96 -4.37 3.78
N PHE A 200 8.38 -3.31 4.33
CA PHE A 200 8.31 -3.10 5.78
C PHE A 200 6.92 -3.45 6.29
N VAL A 201 6.83 -4.21 7.38
CA VAL A 201 5.57 -4.53 8.06
C VAL A 201 5.62 -4.05 9.51
N ALA A 202 4.63 -3.25 9.90
CA ALA A 202 4.39 -2.84 11.28
C ALA A 202 3.45 -3.85 11.95
N ASN A 203 3.95 -4.57 12.95
CA ASN A 203 3.19 -5.60 13.66
C ASN A 203 2.78 -5.15 15.06
N GLY A 204 1.83 -5.88 15.63
CA GLY A 204 1.41 -5.74 17.03
C GLY A 204 0.17 -6.58 17.26
N HIS A 205 0.11 -7.35 18.35
CA HIS A 205 -1.06 -8.15 18.62
C HIS A 205 -2.14 -7.31 19.33
N VAL A 206 -3.42 -7.56 19.05
CA VAL A 206 -4.54 -6.85 19.72
C VAL A 206 -4.93 -7.45 21.07
N ASN A 207 -4.62 -8.73 21.29
CA ASN A 207 -4.98 -9.45 22.51
C ASN A 207 -3.74 -9.57 23.42
N PRO A 208 -3.70 -8.91 24.59
CA PRO A 208 -2.57 -9.05 25.54
C PRO A 208 -2.47 -10.44 26.16
N GLU A 209 -3.53 -11.25 26.10
CA GLU A 209 -3.56 -12.60 26.63
C GLU A 209 -2.51 -13.53 25.99
N VAL A 210 -2.02 -13.22 24.78
CA VAL A 210 -1.00 -14.04 24.10
C VAL A 210 0.31 -14.15 24.87
N ASP A 211 0.65 -13.12 25.67
CA ASP A 211 1.83 -13.11 26.56
C ASP A 211 1.77 -14.18 27.65
N SER A 212 0.57 -14.73 27.93
CA SER A 212 0.39 -15.81 28.90
C SER A 212 0.72 -17.20 28.33
N THR A 213 1.08 -17.30 27.05
CA THR A 213 1.33 -18.57 26.35
C THR A 213 2.76 -18.72 25.86
N SER A 214 3.21 -19.97 25.70
CA SER A 214 4.53 -20.29 25.16
C SER A 214 4.52 -20.45 23.63
N THR A 215 3.66 -19.71 22.91
CA THR A 215 3.44 -19.90 21.47
C THR A 215 4.43 -19.15 20.57
N GLY A 216 5.29 -18.29 21.15
CA GLY A 216 6.27 -17.48 20.42
C GLY A 216 5.73 -16.14 19.90
N ILE A 217 4.43 -15.88 20.06
CA ILE A 217 3.75 -14.61 19.76
C ILE A 217 3.63 -13.82 21.06
N THR A 218 3.89 -12.51 20.99
CA THR A 218 3.83 -11.58 22.12
C THR A 218 2.89 -10.43 21.79
N TYR A 219 2.36 -9.74 22.79
CA TYR A 219 1.49 -8.59 22.57
C TYR A 219 2.22 -7.46 21.82
N ALA A 220 3.40 -7.11 22.31
CA ALA A 220 4.35 -6.29 21.57
C ALA A 220 5.04 -7.19 20.54
N GLU A 221 4.55 -7.16 19.31
CA GLU A 221 5.18 -7.88 18.20
C GLU A 221 6.24 -7.01 17.51
N ARG A 222 7.29 -7.69 17.09
CA ARG A 222 8.40 -7.10 16.35
C ARG A 222 7.98 -6.67 14.95
N ASN A 223 8.52 -5.56 14.46
CA ASN A 223 8.35 -5.19 13.06
C ASN A 223 9.25 -6.03 12.16
N PHE A 224 8.84 -6.18 10.90
CA PHE A 224 9.63 -6.87 9.88
C PHE A 224 10.10 -5.92 8.80
N LEU A 225 11.35 -6.13 8.37
CA LEU A 225 11.87 -5.62 7.12
C LEU A 225 12.30 -6.81 6.27
N PHE A 226 11.70 -6.91 5.09
CA PHE A 226 11.81 -7.99 4.11
C PHE A 226 12.60 -7.46 2.91
N ARG A 227 13.88 -7.84 2.79
CA ARG A 227 14.73 -7.42 1.68
C ARG A 227 14.49 -8.25 0.43
N ASN A 228 14.29 -7.62 -0.72
CA ASN A 228 14.09 -8.27 -2.00
C ASN A 228 15.43 -8.73 -2.61
N LEU A 229 15.64 -10.04 -2.75
CA LEU A 229 16.88 -10.62 -3.30
C LEU A 229 16.79 -10.91 -4.80
N ARG A 230 15.79 -10.38 -5.51
CA ARG A 230 15.61 -10.46 -6.97
C ARG A 230 15.29 -11.84 -7.54
N GLN A 231 15.29 -12.90 -6.72
CA GLN A 231 15.02 -14.28 -7.11
C GLN A 231 13.86 -14.91 -6.32
N LEU A 232 12.85 -14.11 -5.96
CA LEU A 232 11.72 -14.59 -5.14
C LEU A 232 12.20 -15.07 -3.74
N GLU A 233 13.30 -14.51 -3.24
CA GLU A 233 13.81 -14.78 -1.91
C GLU A 233 13.84 -13.48 -1.11
N ILE A 234 13.41 -13.56 0.14
CA ILE A 234 13.26 -12.40 0.99
C ILE A 234 14.02 -12.61 2.31
N LEU A 235 14.84 -11.63 2.69
CA LEU A 235 15.53 -11.64 3.99
C LEU A 235 14.76 -10.83 5.02
N VAL A 236 14.42 -11.46 6.14
CA VAL A 236 13.76 -10.80 7.27
C VAL A 236 14.76 -10.34 8.31
N THR A 237 14.73 -9.04 8.63
CA THR A 237 15.37 -8.51 9.84
C THR A 237 14.31 -8.16 10.88
N ASN A 238 14.47 -8.73 12.07
CA ASN A 238 13.60 -8.50 13.22
C ASN A 238 14.02 -7.23 13.97
N LEU A 239 13.05 -6.41 14.34
CA LEU A 239 13.24 -5.20 15.14
C LEU A 239 12.58 -5.38 16.52
N ASP A 240 13.36 -5.54 17.61
CA ASP A 240 12.87 -5.29 18.99
C ASP A 240 13.94 -5.31 20.10
N SER A 241 14.46 -4.10 20.38
CA SER A 241 14.73 -3.61 21.74
C SER A 241 14.86 -2.07 21.70
N THR A 242 14.14 -1.33 22.57
CA THR A 242 14.04 0.16 22.62
C THR A 242 13.62 0.83 21.29
N PRO A 243 13.00 2.04 21.29
CA PRO A 243 12.42 2.61 20.07
C PRO A 243 13.46 2.78 18.97
N ASP A 244 13.18 2.18 17.83
CA ASP A 244 14.09 2.16 16.69
C ASP A 244 13.82 3.34 15.75
N LEU A 245 14.81 4.22 15.66
CA LEU A 245 14.92 5.17 14.57
C LEU A 245 15.49 4.42 13.36
N LEU A 246 14.63 4.10 12.40
CA LEU A 246 15.06 3.61 11.08
C LEU A 246 15.78 4.75 10.33
N ARG A 247 17.08 4.86 10.57
CA ARG A 247 17.96 5.75 9.82
C ARG A 247 18.51 4.95 8.65
N ASN A 248 18.14 5.35 7.42
CA ASN A 248 18.90 4.99 6.22
C ASN A 248 20.30 5.63 6.34
N ALA A 249 21.19 4.95 7.08
CA ALA A 249 22.60 5.26 7.09
C ALA A 249 23.15 4.71 5.77
N ARG A 250 23.51 5.63 4.87
CA ARG A 250 24.21 5.38 3.59
C ARG A 250 25.50 4.57 3.81
N SER A 251 25.37 3.30 4.14
CA SER A 251 26.47 2.38 4.36
C SER A 251 26.85 1.66 3.07
N GLY A 252 26.01 1.77 2.02
CA GLY A 252 26.32 1.40 0.66
C GLY A 252 26.77 2.60 -0.18
N ALA A 253 27.57 2.33 -1.21
CA ALA A 253 27.88 3.26 -2.30
C ALA A 253 26.69 3.52 -3.24
N ASN A 254 25.48 3.08 -2.86
CA ASN A 254 24.29 3.21 -3.67
C ASN A 254 23.73 4.63 -3.60
N HIS A 255 23.19 5.08 -4.72
CA HIS A 255 22.59 6.39 -4.91
C HIS A 255 21.07 6.28 -4.96
N SER A 256 20.36 7.40 -4.74
CA SER A 256 18.91 7.43 -4.93
C SER A 256 18.41 8.81 -5.33
N ILE A 257 17.14 8.89 -5.69
CA ILE A 257 16.42 10.15 -5.90
C ILE A 257 15.06 10.13 -5.20
N LEU A 258 14.56 11.33 -4.91
CA LEU A 258 13.16 11.55 -4.55
C LEU A 258 12.52 12.44 -5.61
N VAL A 259 11.34 12.07 -6.11
CA VAL A 259 10.62 12.89 -7.10
C VAL A 259 9.38 13.50 -6.47
N LYS A 260 9.27 14.83 -6.54
CA LYS A 260 8.07 15.57 -6.19
C LYS A 260 7.40 16.05 -7.46
N THR A 261 6.15 15.65 -7.67
CA THR A 261 5.32 16.10 -8.79
C THR A 261 4.48 17.32 -8.44
N ILE A 262 4.23 18.17 -9.44
CA ILE A 262 3.30 19.30 -9.38
C ILE A 262 2.40 19.21 -10.61
N GLY A 263 1.13 18.85 -10.40
CA GLY A 263 0.12 18.82 -11.46
C GLY A 263 -0.47 20.21 -11.71
N ARG A 264 -0.90 20.45 -12.96
CA ARG A 264 -1.50 21.69 -13.45
C ARG A 264 -2.85 21.44 -14.10
N GLU A 265 -2.88 20.52 -15.06
CA GLU A 265 -4.10 20.00 -15.67
C GLU A 265 -4.61 18.81 -14.86
N SER A 266 -3.69 17.96 -14.42
CA SER A 266 -3.91 16.95 -13.40
C SER A 266 -4.13 17.58 -12.01
N ASN A 267 -4.54 16.77 -11.03
CA ASN A 267 -4.65 17.25 -9.64
C ASN A 267 -3.32 17.85 -9.14
N ARG A 268 -3.38 18.84 -8.24
CA ARG A 268 -2.22 19.68 -7.85
C ARG A 268 -0.97 18.93 -7.41
N ASN A 269 -1.12 17.74 -6.86
CA ASN A 269 -0.01 16.92 -6.37
C ASN A 269 0.48 15.91 -7.42
N GLY A 270 -0.23 15.75 -8.52
CA GLY A 270 0.05 14.74 -9.53
C GLY A 270 -0.29 13.32 -9.07
N TYR A 271 -1.24 13.12 -8.15
CA TYR A 271 -1.64 11.77 -7.73
C TYR A 271 -2.13 10.95 -8.93
N GLY A 272 -1.63 9.71 -9.06
CA GLY A 272 -1.81 8.85 -10.23
C GLY A 272 -0.84 9.14 -11.37
N ALA A 273 0.11 10.06 -11.21
CA ALA A 273 1.21 10.16 -12.16
C ALA A 273 2.12 8.93 -12.02
N ARG A 274 2.38 8.25 -13.14
CA ARG A 274 3.30 7.12 -13.23
C ARG A 274 4.66 7.59 -13.73
N LEU A 275 5.70 7.21 -13.01
CA LEU A 275 7.08 7.57 -13.31
C LEU A 275 7.85 6.33 -13.72
N GLU A 276 8.48 6.38 -14.89
CA GLU A 276 9.48 5.42 -15.34
C GLU A 276 10.86 6.05 -15.15
N VAL A 277 11.78 5.34 -14.50
CA VAL A 277 13.16 5.81 -14.28
C VAL A 277 14.13 4.79 -14.88
N ARG A 278 15.01 5.26 -15.76
CA ARG A 278 16.09 4.48 -16.38
C ARG A 278 17.44 5.01 -15.91
N ALA A 279 18.25 4.14 -15.29
CA ALA A 279 19.58 4.49 -14.79
C ALA A 279 20.53 3.29 -14.93
N GLY A 280 21.34 3.28 -16.00
CA GLY A 280 22.13 2.11 -16.38
C GLY A 280 21.24 0.94 -16.76
N ASP A 281 21.41 -0.20 -16.09
CA ASP A 281 20.61 -1.41 -16.32
C ASP A 281 19.27 -1.41 -15.56
N LEU A 282 19.06 -0.44 -14.66
CA LEU A 282 17.81 -0.34 -13.88
C LEU A 282 16.72 0.35 -14.69
N VAL A 283 15.55 -0.28 -14.74
CA VAL A 283 14.29 0.31 -15.18
C VAL A 283 13.31 0.10 -14.05
N GLN A 284 12.77 1.18 -13.50
CA GLN A 284 11.87 1.14 -12.36
C GLN A 284 10.61 1.95 -12.63
N TRP A 285 9.51 1.50 -12.04
CA TRP A 285 8.24 2.20 -12.05
C TRP A 285 7.78 2.53 -10.66
N ASP A 286 7.17 3.71 -10.51
CA ASP A 286 6.41 4.06 -9.32
C ASP A 286 5.25 5.00 -9.69
N GLU A 287 4.29 5.11 -8.79
CA GLU A 287 3.10 5.95 -8.93
C GLU A 287 2.96 6.88 -7.72
N VAL A 288 2.65 8.14 -8.00
CA VAL A 288 2.42 9.16 -6.97
C VAL A 288 1.10 8.89 -6.28
N ARG A 289 1.12 8.53 -5.00
CA ARG A 289 -0.07 8.12 -4.23
C ARG A 289 -0.37 9.07 -3.06
N SER A 290 -1.66 9.17 -2.71
CA SER A 290 -2.12 10.04 -1.62
C SER A 290 -1.99 9.42 -0.23
N CYS A 291 -2.14 8.11 -0.15
CA CYS A 291 -2.15 7.35 1.09
C CYS A 291 -1.88 5.88 0.79
N GLY A 292 -1.57 5.15 1.85
CA GLY A 292 -1.41 3.70 1.87
C GLY A 292 -1.35 3.28 3.34
N SER A 293 -1.64 2.00 3.57
CA SER A 293 -1.63 1.35 4.88
C SER A 293 -2.73 1.83 5.86
N TYR A 294 -2.86 1.13 6.98
CA TYR A 294 -3.90 1.33 7.98
C TYR A 294 -3.72 2.63 8.78
N LEU A 295 -4.74 3.51 8.74
CA LEU A 295 -4.78 4.81 9.45
C LEU A 295 -3.51 5.66 9.28
N SER A 296 -2.84 5.53 8.14
CA SER A 296 -1.55 6.17 7.85
C SER A 296 -1.55 6.91 6.51
N ALA A 297 -0.62 7.84 6.36
CA ALA A 297 -0.28 8.45 5.09
C ALA A 297 1.25 8.51 4.95
N SER A 298 1.75 8.21 3.76
CA SER A 298 3.18 8.24 3.44
C SER A 298 3.56 9.54 2.73
N ASP A 299 4.88 9.80 2.65
CA ASP A 299 5.40 10.83 1.78
C ASP A 299 4.95 10.57 0.33
N ALA A 300 4.39 11.59 -0.33
CA ALA A 300 3.92 11.48 -1.71
C ALA A 300 5.06 11.48 -2.74
N ARG A 301 6.30 11.72 -2.33
CA ARG A 301 7.46 11.68 -3.22
C ARG A 301 7.83 10.25 -3.56
N CYS A 302 7.88 9.93 -4.86
CA CYS A 302 8.38 8.65 -5.33
C CYS A 302 9.88 8.51 -5.03
N HIS A 303 10.29 7.33 -4.60
CA HIS A 303 11.68 7.02 -4.27
C HIS A 303 12.23 5.96 -5.22
N PHE A 304 13.40 6.22 -5.79
CA PHE A 304 14.10 5.27 -6.65
C PHE A 304 15.54 5.12 -6.16
N GLY A 305 15.92 3.91 -5.74
CA GLY A 305 17.32 3.55 -5.60
C GLY A 305 17.95 3.33 -6.97
N LEU A 306 19.16 3.81 -7.15
CA LEU A 306 19.86 3.81 -8.43
C LEU A 306 21.04 2.83 -8.44
N GLY A 307 21.23 2.06 -7.36
CA GLY A 307 22.44 1.26 -7.16
C GLY A 307 23.68 2.13 -7.31
N ALA A 308 24.67 1.67 -8.07
CA ALA A 308 25.91 2.41 -8.33
C ALA A 308 25.76 3.58 -9.33
N SER A 309 24.59 3.77 -9.96
CA SER A 309 24.39 4.81 -10.96
C SER A 309 24.36 6.19 -10.32
N THR A 310 25.22 7.10 -10.80
CA THR A 310 25.35 8.48 -10.31
C THR A 310 24.45 9.47 -11.05
N SER A 311 23.67 9.00 -12.02
CA SER A 311 22.73 9.79 -12.81
C SER A 311 21.59 8.93 -13.34
N ILE A 312 20.52 9.60 -13.75
CA ILE A 312 19.38 9.02 -14.46
C ILE A 312 19.52 9.37 -15.94
N ASP A 313 19.49 8.35 -16.79
CA ASP A 313 19.58 8.50 -18.24
C ASP A 313 18.30 9.12 -18.80
N GLU A 314 17.15 8.60 -18.35
CA GLU A 314 15.84 9.06 -18.76
C GLU A 314 14.81 8.88 -17.64
N MET A 315 13.92 9.86 -17.50
CA MET A 315 12.71 9.76 -16.70
C MET A 315 11.51 10.13 -17.56
N LEU A 316 10.51 9.25 -17.61
CA LEU A 316 9.23 9.52 -18.26
C LEU A 316 8.15 9.65 -17.19
N VAL A 317 7.47 10.80 -17.15
CA VAL A 317 6.34 11.05 -16.27
C VAL A 317 5.07 11.03 -17.10
N ARG A 318 4.18 10.07 -16.85
CA ARG A 318 2.84 10.01 -17.42
C ARG A 318 1.84 10.57 -16.42
N TRP A 319 1.14 11.63 -16.83
CA TRP A 319 0.24 12.37 -15.96
C TRP A 319 -1.20 11.87 -16.11
N PRO A 320 -2.04 12.00 -15.05
CA PRO A 320 -3.47 11.69 -15.12
C PRO A 320 -4.26 12.45 -16.21
N SER A 321 -3.75 13.58 -16.68
CA SER A 321 -4.32 14.33 -17.81
C SER A 321 -4.16 13.62 -19.16
N GLY A 322 -3.37 12.54 -19.23
CA GLY A 322 -2.93 11.89 -20.46
C GLY A 322 -1.69 12.53 -21.08
N ARG A 323 -1.15 13.61 -20.51
CA ARG A 323 0.12 14.20 -20.93
C ARG A 323 1.30 13.33 -20.49
N ALA A 324 2.43 13.48 -21.17
CA ALA A 324 3.68 12.86 -20.79
C ALA A 324 4.84 13.85 -20.92
N ASP A 325 5.75 13.85 -19.94
CA ASP A 325 7.00 14.61 -19.96
C ASP A 325 8.18 13.65 -19.92
N THR A 326 9.18 13.87 -20.78
CA THR A 326 10.44 13.11 -20.79
C THR A 326 11.59 14.03 -20.40
N LEU A 327 12.38 13.59 -19.42
CA LEU A 327 13.56 14.27 -18.91
C LEU A 327 14.77 13.36 -19.07
N LYS A 328 15.96 13.92 -19.30
CA LYS A 328 17.20 13.16 -19.52
C LYS A 328 18.35 13.73 -18.72
N ASN A 329 19.34 12.90 -18.42
CA ASN A 329 20.58 13.29 -17.74
C ASN A 329 20.33 14.01 -16.39
N LEU A 330 19.47 13.43 -15.54
CA LEU A 330 19.15 14.00 -14.23
C LEU A 330 20.17 13.53 -13.17
N PRO A 331 20.49 14.37 -12.17
CA PRO A 331 21.47 14.00 -11.15
C PRO A 331 20.89 12.98 -10.16
N ALA A 332 21.72 12.05 -9.71
CA ALA A 332 21.43 11.26 -8.52
C ALA A 332 21.61 12.09 -7.23
N ASP A 333 21.13 11.57 -6.10
CA ASP A 333 21.21 12.20 -4.77
C ASP A 333 20.46 13.52 -4.64
N HIS A 334 19.34 13.68 -5.36
CA HIS A 334 18.54 14.90 -5.36
C HIS A 334 17.07 14.63 -5.09
N ILE A 335 16.41 15.65 -4.53
CA ILE A 335 14.96 15.82 -4.65
C ILE A 335 14.71 16.57 -5.95
N LEU A 336 14.11 15.90 -6.92
CA LEU A 336 13.72 16.46 -8.21
C LEU A 336 12.28 16.95 -8.12
N VAL A 337 12.04 18.22 -8.45
CA VAL A 337 10.70 18.79 -8.51
C VAL A 337 10.29 18.90 -9.97
N ILE A 338 9.25 18.18 -10.36
CA ILE A 338 8.78 18.07 -11.75
C ILE A 338 7.39 18.66 -11.86
N GLU A 339 7.21 19.58 -12.80
CA GLU A 339 5.94 20.24 -13.07
C GLU A 339 5.36 19.79 -14.41
N GLU A 340 4.09 19.41 -14.40
CA GLU A 340 3.35 18.92 -15.57
C GLU A 340 3.41 19.89 -16.75
N GLY A 341 3.94 19.40 -17.87
CA GLY A 341 4.09 20.13 -19.11
C GLY A 341 5.24 21.14 -19.14
N LYS A 342 5.98 21.28 -18.04
CA LYS A 342 7.16 22.16 -17.93
C LYS A 342 8.46 21.37 -17.73
N GLY A 343 8.39 20.18 -17.13
CA GLY A 343 9.56 19.35 -16.83
C GLY A 343 10.21 19.71 -15.49
N LEU A 344 11.54 19.62 -15.42
CA LEU A 344 12.31 19.85 -14.18
C LEU A 344 12.22 21.31 -13.76
N LEU A 345 11.61 21.57 -12.61
CA LEU A 345 11.47 22.90 -12.02
C LEU A 345 12.60 23.21 -11.05
N ASP A 346 12.99 22.23 -10.24
CA ASP A 346 14.03 22.37 -9.21
C ASP A 346 14.75 21.03 -8.98
N SER A 347 16.00 21.12 -8.54
CA SER A 347 16.86 19.98 -8.23
C SER A 347 17.65 20.28 -6.96
N ILE A 348 17.23 19.68 -5.85
CA ILE A 348 17.73 19.99 -4.51
C ILE A 348 18.63 18.84 -4.04
N PRO A 349 19.95 19.03 -3.87
CA PRO A 349 20.82 17.96 -3.40
C PRO A 349 20.41 17.50 -2.00
N PHE A 350 20.49 16.20 -1.76
CA PHE A 350 20.30 15.64 -0.43
C PHE A 350 21.31 16.27 0.54
N ARG A 351 20.84 16.59 1.76
CA ARG A 351 21.72 17.13 2.79
C ARG A 351 22.69 16.05 3.24
N HIS A 352 23.96 16.18 2.89
CA HIS A 352 25.03 15.43 3.54
C HIS A 352 25.16 15.95 4.99
N ARG A 353 25.04 15.04 5.96
CA ARG A 353 25.34 15.34 7.36
C ARG A 353 26.73 14.85 7.71
#